data_AF-A0ABD5S602-F1
#
_entry.id   AF-A0ABD5S602-F1
#
_cell.length_a   1.000
_cell.length_b   1.000
_cell.length_c   1.000
_cell.angle_alpha   90.00
_cell.angle_beta   90.00
_cell.angle_gamma   90.00
#
_symmetry.space_group_name_H-M   'P 1'
#
loop_
_entity.id
_entity.type
_entity.pdbx_description
1 polymer ?
#
loop_
_entity_poly.entity_id
_entity_poly.type
_entity_poly.pdbx_seq_one_letter_code
_entity_poly.pdbx_strand_id
1 'polypeptide(L)'
;MSLLERLLGDDSPDEQVDLEDRQERADDDLHARVDGRAAVEDCAVTGVAVVNEGPDGEPVVVPIARFSLGEDVEEPDYDRVWELVGDALSALVPAFEGVFVRHYDVQFTFDGDELFEAEECRRVALTPELAERYVSDAGFGVDALR
;
A
#
# COMPACT_ATOMS: atom_id res chain seq x y z
N MET A 1 7.56 -24.04 18.56
CA MET A 1 7.07 -22.65 18.54
C MET A 1 6.28 -22.47 17.26
N SER A 2 4.99 -22.13 17.41
CA SER A 2 4.06 -21.88 16.33
C SER A 2 4.20 -20.43 15.83
N LEU A 3 3.94 -20.19 14.54
CA LEU A 3 3.92 -18.85 13.92
C LEU A 3 2.90 -17.92 14.59
N LEU A 4 1.87 -18.50 15.22
CA LEU A 4 0.87 -17.79 16.02
C LEU A 4 1.39 -17.31 17.38
N GLU A 5 2.37 -17.98 17.99
CA GLU A 5 2.93 -17.58 19.29
C GLU A 5 3.87 -16.37 19.14
N ARG A 6 4.56 -16.25 17.99
CA ARG A 6 5.40 -15.08 17.68
C ARG A 6 4.58 -13.83 17.35
N LEU A 7 3.36 -14.01 16.83
CA LEU A 7 2.43 -12.92 16.53
C LEU A 7 1.76 -12.34 17.80
N LEU A 8 1.77 -13.09 18.92
CA LEU A 8 1.05 -12.75 20.15
C LEU A 8 1.94 -12.33 21.33
N GLY A 9 3.25 -12.19 21.12
CA GLY A 9 4.16 -11.55 22.06
C GLY A 9 4.60 -12.43 23.22
N ASP A 10 5.85 -12.91 23.14
CA ASP A 10 6.81 -12.85 24.26
C ASP A 10 8.22 -13.13 23.71
N ASP A 11 9.09 -12.11 23.72
CA ASP A 11 10.44 -12.10 24.30
C ASP A 11 11.38 -11.07 23.62
N SER A 12 11.75 -10.07 24.43
CA SER A 12 12.86 -9.10 24.35
C SER A 12 12.83 -7.91 23.36
N PRO A 13 13.10 -6.66 23.85
CA PRO A 13 13.02 -5.43 23.07
C PRO A 13 14.37 -5.10 22.42
N ASP A 14 14.71 -5.78 21.34
CA ASP A 14 15.72 -5.29 20.40
C ASP A 14 14.97 -4.72 19.19
N GLU A 15 14.70 -3.41 19.21
CA GLU A 15 14.38 -2.57 18.04
C GLU A 15 13.45 -3.20 16.98
N GLN A 16 12.37 -3.86 17.42
CA GLN A 16 11.38 -4.41 16.50
C GLN A 16 10.72 -3.25 15.75
N VAL A 17 10.88 -3.26 14.43
CA VAL A 17 10.28 -2.30 13.51
C VAL A 17 8.78 -2.26 13.78
N ASP A 18 8.29 -1.16 14.35
CA ASP A 18 6.85 -0.96 14.59
C ASP A 18 6.13 -0.81 13.24
N LEU A 19 5.55 -1.89 12.74
CA LEU A 19 4.85 -1.94 11.45
C LEU A 19 3.42 -1.38 11.55
N GLU A 20 2.82 -1.42 12.74
CA GLU A 20 1.47 -0.90 12.99
C GLU A 20 1.49 0.62 12.95
N ASP A 21 2.41 1.24 13.69
CA ASP A 21 2.64 2.69 13.64
C ASP A 21 2.94 3.20 12.22
N ARG A 22 3.69 2.42 11.43
CA ARG A 22 4.03 2.77 10.05
C ARG A 22 2.83 2.66 9.12
N GLN A 23 2.02 1.62 9.31
CA GLN A 23 0.77 1.46 8.59
C GLN A 23 -0.18 2.63 8.88
N GLU A 24 -0.38 2.98 10.15
CA GLU A 24 -1.26 4.09 10.55
C GLU A 24 -0.79 5.43 9.96
N ARG A 25 0.50 5.74 10.05
CA ARG A 25 1.06 6.96 9.44
C ARG A 25 0.86 7.00 7.92
N ALA A 26 1.06 5.86 7.25
CA ALA A 26 0.84 5.78 5.81
C ALA A 26 -0.64 5.91 5.44
N ASP A 27 -1.53 5.36 6.27
CA ASP A 27 -2.98 5.46 6.11
C ASP A 27 -3.46 6.92 6.25
N ASP A 28 -3.00 7.61 7.28
CA ASP A 28 -3.30 9.02 7.52
C ASP A 28 -2.81 9.91 6.35
N ASP A 29 -1.58 9.70 5.87
CA ASP A 29 -1.02 10.48 4.75
C ASP A 29 -1.75 10.16 3.44
N LEU A 30 -2.12 8.90 3.22
CA LEU A 30 -2.91 8.50 2.06
C LEU A 30 -4.29 9.19 2.06
N HIS A 31 -5.00 9.12 3.17
CA HIS A 31 -6.28 9.82 3.33
C HIS A 31 -6.14 11.31 3.08
N ALA A 32 -5.13 11.98 3.65
CA ALA A 32 -4.91 13.41 3.46
C ALA A 32 -4.67 13.80 1.99
N ARG A 33 -4.09 12.91 1.17
CA ARG A 33 -3.84 13.14 -0.26
C ARG A 33 -5.06 12.91 -1.15
N VAL A 34 -5.94 12.02 -0.71
CA VAL A 34 -7.08 11.53 -1.48
C VAL A 34 -8.37 12.25 -1.07
N ASP A 35 -8.43 12.81 0.14
CA ASP A 35 -9.59 13.50 0.68
C ASP A 35 -10.14 14.56 -0.30
N GLY A 36 -11.46 14.57 -0.45
CA GLY A 36 -12.18 15.45 -1.36
C GLY A 36 -12.11 15.07 -2.86
N ARG A 37 -11.48 13.95 -3.24
CA ARG A 37 -11.49 13.47 -4.62
C ARG A 37 -12.74 12.64 -4.91
N ALA A 38 -13.70 13.22 -5.64
CA ALA A 38 -15.00 12.61 -5.95
C ALA A 38 -14.97 11.27 -6.73
N ALA A 39 -13.81 10.81 -7.19
CA ALA A 39 -13.64 9.57 -7.96
C ALA A 39 -13.07 8.40 -7.14
N VAL A 40 -13.00 8.57 -5.82
CA VAL A 40 -12.60 7.53 -4.87
C VAL A 40 -13.63 7.56 -3.75
N GLU A 41 -14.31 6.45 -3.54
CA GLU A 41 -15.29 6.34 -2.44
C GLU A 41 -14.59 6.15 -1.10
N ASP A 42 -13.53 5.34 -1.11
CA ASP A 42 -12.72 5.06 0.08
C ASP A 42 -11.28 4.72 -0.30
N CYS A 43 -10.34 4.94 0.62
CA CYS A 43 -8.96 4.51 0.47
C CYS A 43 -8.36 4.12 1.82
N ALA A 44 -7.49 3.11 1.84
CA ALA A 44 -6.80 2.72 3.05
C ALA A 44 -5.48 2.02 2.78
N VAL A 45 -4.52 2.12 3.70
CA VAL A 45 -3.42 1.17 3.82
C VAL A 45 -3.93 -0.02 4.62
N THR A 46 -4.50 -0.98 3.89
CA THR A 46 -5.23 -2.14 4.44
C THR A 46 -4.35 -3.15 5.17
N GLY A 47 -3.02 -3.10 4.99
CA GLY A 47 -2.12 -3.96 5.73
C GLY A 47 -0.67 -3.93 5.28
N VAL A 48 0.15 -4.61 6.08
CA VAL A 48 1.58 -4.85 5.83
C VAL A 48 1.83 -6.34 5.91
N ALA A 49 1.99 -6.99 4.75
CA ALA A 49 2.26 -8.42 4.73
C ALA A 49 3.76 -8.69 4.99
N VAL A 50 4.08 -9.42 6.07
CA VAL A 50 5.43 -9.94 6.30
C VAL A 50 5.62 -11.20 5.45
N VAL A 51 6.51 -11.13 4.47
CA VAL A 51 6.67 -12.18 3.44
C VAL A 51 7.97 -12.97 3.59
N ASN A 52 8.93 -12.45 4.34
CA ASN A 52 10.18 -13.14 4.64
C ASN A 52 10.89 -12.49 5.84
N GLU A 53 12.01 -13.08 6.25
CA GLU A 53 12.96 -12.48 7.20
C GLU A 53 14.33 -12.31 6.51
N GLY A 54 15.02 -11.21 6.82
CA GLY A 54 16.39 -10.97 6.41
C GLY A 54 17.41 -11.79 7.22
N PRO A 55 18.70 -11.70 6.88
CA PRO A 55 19.76 -12.46 7.54
C PRO A 55 19.89 -12.20 9.04
N ASP A 56 19.56 -10.99 9.50
CA ASP A 56 19.63 -10.60 10.92
C ASP A 56 18.24 -10.64 11.59
N GLY A 57 17.24 -11.23 10.91
CA GLY A 57 15.88 -11.42 11.44
C GLY A 57 14.93 -10.24 11.19
N GLU A 58 15.35 -9.22 10.44
CA GLU A 58 14.50 -8.09 10.04
C GLU A 58 13.31 -8.55 9.17
N PRO A 59 12.13 -7.92 9.29
CA PRO A 59 10.99 -8.28 8.46
C PRO A 59 11.18 -7.78 7.02
N VAL A 60 10.93 -8.66 6.05
CA VAL A 60 10.72 -8.28 4.65
C VAL A 60 9.23 -8.14 4.41
N VAL A 61 8.77 -6.96 4.02
CA VAL A 61 7.35 -6.61 4.00
C VAL A 61 6.82 -6.24 2.61
N VAL A 62 5.50 -6.26 2.48
CA VAL A 62 4.74 -5.72 1.35
C VAL A 62 3.64 -4.83 1.90
N PRO A 63 3.80 -3.49 1.87
CA PRO A 63 2.74 -2.56 2.20
C PRO A 63 1.64 -2.57 1.12
N ILE A 64 0.38 -2.53 1.55
CA ILE A 64 -0.79 -2.68 0.67
C ILE A 64 -1.71 -1.47 0.82
N ALA A 65 -1.77 -0.62 -0.20
CA ALA A 65 -2.80 0.40 -0.32
C ALA A 65 -3.98 -0.13 -1.15
N ARG A 66 -5.20 0.25 -0.77
CA ARG A 66 -6.42 -0.06 -1.51
C ARG A 66 -7.21 1.21 -1.77
N PHE A 67 -7.78 1.30 -2.96
CA PHE A 67 -8.76 2.30 -3.36
C PHE A 67 -10.05 1.61 -3.78
N SER A 68 -11.16 2.05 -3.21
CA SER A 68 -12.51 1.71 -3.67
C SER A 68 -12.97 2.80 -4.64
N LEU A 69 -13.17 2.44 -5.91
CA LEU A 69 -13.56 3.38 -6.97
C LEU A 69 -15.07 3.52 -7.14
N GLY A 70 -15.82 2.58 -6.58
CA GLY A 70 -17.27 2.59 -6.51
C GLY A 70 -17.95 1.50 -7.33
N GLU A 71 -19.19 1.21 -6.93
CA GLU A 71 -20.01 0.14 -7.49
C GLU A 71 -20.41 0.42 -8.95
N ASP A 72 -20.61 1.69 -9.31
CA ASP A 72 -20.97 2.15 -10.66
C ASP A 72 -19.79 2.15 -11.67
N VAL A 73 -18.58 1.79 -11.24
CA VAL A 73 -17.38 1.82 -12.10
C VAL A 73 -17.15 0.45 -12.73
N GLU A 74 -17.57 0.25 -13.98
CA GLU A 74 -17.33 -1.01 -14.72
C GLU A 74 -15.86 -1.18 -15.16
N GLU A 75 -15.20 -0.08 -15.52
CA GLU A 75 -13.78 -0.07 -15.91
C GLU A 75 -13.07 1.18 -15.35
N PRO A 76 -12.01 1.01 -14.55
CA PRO A 76 -11.24 2.14 -14.03
C PRO A 76 -10.57 2.96 -15.13
N ASP A 77 -10.64 4.29 -15.01
CA ASP A 77 -9.86 5.18 -15.86
C ASP A 77 -8.36 4.95 -15.63
N TYR A 78 -7.63 4.67 -16.71
CA TYR A 78 -6.24 4.24 -16.64
C TYR A 78 -5.29 5.35 -16.17
N ASP A 79 -5.49 6.59 -16.64
CA ASP A 79 -4.67 7.72 -16.20
C ASP A 79 -4.90 7.97 -14.70
N ARG A 80 -6.15 7.88 -14.26
CA ARG A 80 -6.54 8.03 -12.87
C ARG A 80 -5.95 6.96 -11.97
N VAL A 81 -5.97 5.69 -12.39
CA VAL A 81 -5.33 4.59 -11.66
C VAL A 81 -3.88 4.94 -11.35
N TRP A 82 -3.14 5.44 -12.34
CA TRP A 82 -1.74 5.78 -12.15
C TRP A 82 -1.51 7.01 -11.28
N GLU A 83 -2.40 8.01 -11.31
CA GLU A 83 -2.38 9.11 -10.33
C GLU A 83 -2.51 8.59 -8.89
N LEU A 84 -3.46 7.68 -8.65
CA LEU A 84 -3.71 7.08 -7.34
C LEU A 84 -2.55 6.17 -6.90
N VAL A 85 -1.92 5.45 -7.84
CA VAL A 85 -0.66 4.74 -7.57
C VAL A 85 0.40 5.72 -7.07
N GLY A 86 0.54 6.89 -7.72
CA GLY A 86 1.47 7.93 -7.28
C GLY A 86 1.16 8.47 -5.88
N ASP A 87 -0.10 8.69 -5.55
CA ASP A 87 -0.52 9.11 -4.21
C ASP A 87 -0.19 8.03 -3.15
N ALA A 88 -0.49 6.77 -3.45
CA ALA A 88 -0.15 5.64 -2.59
C ALA A 88 1.36 5.54 -2.35
N LEU A 89 2.19 5.63 -3.40
CA LEU A 89 3.64 5.62 -3.23
C LEU A 89 4.16 6.78 -2.39
N SER A 90 3.58 7.96 -2.56
CA SER A 90 3.98 9.14 -1.79
C SER A 90 3.68 9.02 -0.29
N ALA A 91 2.67 8.22 0.08
CA ALA A 91 2.36 7.89 1.47
C ALA A 91 3.15 6.70 2.00
N LEU A 92 3.27 5.63 1.20
CA LEU A 92 3.91 4.39 1.62
C LEU A 92 5.43 4.51 1.71
N VAL A 93 6.11 5.11 0.73
CA VAL A 93 7.58 5.11 0.70
C VAL A 93 8.19 5.79 1.95
N PRO A 94 7.76 7.00 2.36
CA PRO A 94 8.32 7.63 3.56
C PRO A 94 8.00 6.88 4.85
N ALA A 95 6.80 6.31 4.96
CA ALA A 95 6.38 5.58 6.16
C ALA A 95 7.19 4.29 6.37
N PHE A 96 7.65 3.66 5.29
CA PHE A 96 8.44 2.42 5.33
C PHE A 96 9.95 2.64 5.13
N GLU A 97 10.44 3.87 5.28
CA GLU A 97 11.88 4.14 5.26
C GLU A 97 12.62 3.29 6.31
N GLY A 98 13.73 2.70 5.90
CA GLY A 98 14.53 1.81 6.75
C GLY A 98 13.93 0.41 6.97
N VAL A 99 12.82 0.06 6.32
CA VAL A 99 12.23 -1.29 6.33
C VAL A 99 12.54 -1.98 4.99
N PHE A 100 12.81 -3.28 5.03
CA PHE A 100 13.00 -4.05 3.79
C PHE A 100 11.66 -4.30 3.10
N VAL A 101 11.30 -3.44 2.16
CA VAL A 101 10.13 -3.61 1.31
C VAL A 101 10.48 -4.49 0.11
N ARG A 102 9.72 -5.57 -0.11
CA ARG A 102 9.88 -6.42 -1.31
C ARG A 102 9.30 -5.76 -2.56
N HIS A 103 8.12 -5.17 -2.41
CA HIS A 103 7.40 -4.37 -3.39
C HIS A 103 6.26 -3.64 -2.69
N TYR A 104 5.71 -2.63 -3.34
CA TYR A 104 4.47 -1.97 -2.92
C TYR A 104 3.31 -2.52 -3.75
N ASP A 105 2.21 -2.88 -3.10
CA ASP A 105 0.99 -3.38 -3.76
C ASP A 105 -0.12 -2.32 -3.65
N VAL A 106 -0.63 -1.89 -4.80
CA VAL A 106 -1.75 -0.94 -4.86
C VAL A 106 -2.94 -1.64 -5.51
N GLN A 107 -4.02 -1.77 -4.74
CA GLN A 107 -5.24 -2.47 -5.13
C GLN A 107 -6.35 -1.48 -5.48
N PHE A 108 -7.11 -1.82 -6.51
CA PHE A 108 -8.27 -1.07 -6.96
C PHE A 108 -9.47 -2.00 -6.96
N THR A 109 -10.53 -1.58 -6.28
CA THR A 109 -11.79 -2.31 -6.25
C THR A 109 -12.93 -1.48 -6.84
N PHE A 110 -13.80 -2.13 -7.62
CA PHE A 110 -14.84 -1.50 -8.44
C PHE A 110 -15.86 -2.54 -8.91
N ASP A 111 -16.95 -2.12 -9.56
CA ASP A 111 -17.99 -2.99 -10.15
C ASP A 111 -18.51 -4.06 -9.17
N GLY A 112 -19.13 -3.59 -8.09
CA GLY A 112 -19.56 -4.46 -7.00
C GLY A 112 -20.71 -3.86 -6.21
N ASP A 113 -21.94 -4.13 -6.63
CA ASP A 113 -23.14 -3.76 -5.88
C ASP A 113 -23.33 -4.68 -4.67
N GLU A 114 -23.59 -4.09 -3.50
CA GLU A 114 -23.98 -4.81 -2.29
C GLU A 114 -25.26 -5.63 -2.56
N LEU A 115 -25.12 -6.92 -2.94
CA LEU A 115 -25.99 -8.07 -2.58
C LEU A 115 -25.75 -9.32 -3.45
N PHE A 116 -25.23 -9.22 -4.68
CA PHE A 116 -25.13 -10.38 -5.59
C PHE A 116 -23.91 -10.42 -6.53
N GLU A 117 -23.24 -9.28 -6.78
CA GLU A 117 -22.10 -9.20 -7.68
C GLU A 117 -20.79 -9.13 -6.87
N ALA A 118 -19.79 -9.87 -7.33
CA ALA A 118 -18.50 -9.90 -6.66
C ALA A 118 -17.67 -8.74 -7.19
N GLU A 119 -17.31 -7.83 -6.29
CA GLU A 119 -16.40 -6.71 -6.54
C GLU A 119 -15.17 -7.15 -7.38
N GLU A 120 -14.93 -6.46 -8.49
CA GLU A 120 -13.72 -6.64 -9.27
C GLU A 120 -12.51 -6.08 -8.52
N CYS A 121 -11.37 -6.77 -8.62
CA CYS A 121 -10.12 -6.32 -8.02
C CYS A 121 -8.97 -6.39 -9.01
N ARG A 122 -8.36 -5.23 -9.28
CA ARG A 122 -7.11 -5.10 -10.05
C ARG A 122 -5.99 -4.56 -9.15
N ARG A 123 -4.74 -4.82 -9.54
CA ARG A 123 -3.59 -4.42 -8.72
C ARG A 123 -2.38 -4.02 -9.54
N VAL A 124 -1.57 -3.13 -8.97
CA VAL A 124 -0.27 -2.70 -9.47
C VAL A 124 0.78 -3.01 -8.42
N ALA A 125 1.77 -3.82 -8.79
CA ALA A 125 2.91 -4.13 -7.94
C ALA A 125 4.14 -3.34 -8.43
N LEU A 126 4.73 -2.52 -7.55
CA LEU A 126 5.88 -1.68 -7.88
C LEU A 126 7.11 -2.10 -7.10
N THR A 127 8.26 -2.16 -7.79
CA THR A 127 9.52 -2.46 -7.13
C THR A 127 9.96 -1.28 -6.27
N PRO A 128 10.75 -1.52 -5.20
CA PRO A 128 11.26 -0.45 -4.34
C PRO A 128 12.02 0.62 -5.14
N GLU A 129 12.81 0.22 -6.14
CA GLU A 129 13.62 1.15 -6.92
C GLU A 129 12.77 2.13 -7.74
N LEU A 130 11.65 1.66 -8.32
CA LEU A 130 10.73 2.53 -9.05
C LEU A 130 9.97 3.47 -8.10
N ALA A 131 9.52 2.94 -6.96
CA ALA A 131 8.80 3.70 -5.95
C ALA A 131 9.66 4.80 -5.31
N GLU A 132 10.87 4.46 -4.89
CA GLU A 132 11.85 5.40 -4.34
C GLU A 132 12.20 6.50 -5.35
N ARG A 133 12.39 6.12 -6.61
CA ARG A 133 12.70 7.09 -7.66
C ARG A 133 11.54 8.06 -7.89
N TYR A 134 10.31 7.57 -7.92
CA TYR A 134 9.12 8.42 -8.05
C TYR A 134 9.02 9.44 -6.92
N VAL A 135 9.31 9.04 -5.67
CA VAL A 135 9.22 9.95 -4.52
C VAL A 135 10.41 10.91 -4.43
N SER A 136 11.60 10.53 -4.90
CA SER A 136 12.83 11.31 -4.73
C SER A 136 13.25 12.16 -5.94
N ASP A 137 12.85 11.79 -7.15
CA ASP A 137 13.20 12.48 -8.40
C ASP A 137 11.99 13.24 -8.96
N ALA A 138 11.97 14.57 -8.78
CA ALA A 138 10.89 15.42 -9.27
C ALA A 138 10.72 15.40 -10.81
N GLY A 139 11.70 14.89 -11.57
CA GLY A 139 11.59 14.66 -13.00
C GLY A 139 10.98 13.30 -13.38
N PHE A 140 10.82 12.39 -12.41
CA PHE A 140 10.26 11.06 -12.59
C PHE A 140 8.77 11.07 -12.22
N GLY A 141 7.94 11.42 -13.20
CA GLY A 141 6.49 11.50 -13.03
C GLY A 141 5.77 10.16 -13.13
N VAL A 142 4.46 10.20 -12.89
CA VAL A 142 3.54 9.06 -12.98
C VAL A 142 3.62 8.33 -14.32
N ASP A 143 3.85 9.04 -15.43
CA ASP A 143 4.01 8.44 -16.76
C ASP A 143 5.17 7.44 -16.86
N ALA A 144 6.20 7.60 -16.03
CA ALA A 144 7.37 6.72 -16.02
C ALA A 144 7.19 5.45 -15.17
N LEU A 145 6.08 5.34 -14.41
CA LEU A 145 5.71 4.14 -13.66
C LEU A 145 4.95 3.10 -14.51
N ARG A 146 4.47 3.51 -15.69
CA ARG A 146 3.50 2.78 -16.54
C ARG A 146 4.15 1.73 -17.43
#